data_AF-A0A1M6WJK8-F1
#
_entry.id   AF-A0A1M6WJK8-F1
#
_cell.length_a   1.000
_cell.length_b   1.000
_cell.length_c   1.000
_cell.angle_alpha   90.00
_cell.angle_beta   90.00
_cell.angle_gamma   90.00
#
_symmetry.space_group_name_H-M   'P 1'
#
loop_
_entity.id
_entity.type
_entity.pdbx_description
1 polymer ?
#
loop_
_entity_poly.entity_id
_entity_poly.type
_entity_poly.pdbx_seq_one_letter_code
_entity_poly.pdbx_strand_id
1 'polypeptide(L)' 'MKTVWIYVTDYGRIGDEDWVKVFSSSDAADEWLEQNDPEGVAWEYPIHDKVTGPLQ' A
#
# COMPACT_ATOMS: atom_id res chain seq x y z
N MET A 1 14.51 -3.05 -9.42
CA MET A 1 14.08 -2.55 -8.10
C MET A 1 12.82 -3.30 -7.75
N LYS A 2 12.69 -3.79 -6.51
CA LYS A 2 11.46 -4.46 -6.07
C LYS A 2 10.54 -3.38 -5.53
N THR A 3 9.31 -3.31 -6.01
CA THR A 3 8.29 -2.36 -5.56
C THR A 3 7.11 -3.11 -4.96
N VAL A 4 6.31 -2.38 -4.20
CA VAL A 4 5.01 -2.82 -3.66
C VAL A 4 3.99 -1.74 -3.91
N TRP A 5 2.73 -2.11 -3.88
CA TRP A 5 1.61 -1.18 -3.97
C TRP A 5 0.97 -1.05 -2.61
N ILE A 6 0.84 0.18 -2.11
CA ILE A 6 0.34 0.47 -0.76
C ILE A 6 -0.95 1.26 -0.89
N TYR A 7 -2.02 0.71 -0.32
CA TYR A 7 -3.28 1.41 -0.06
C TYR A 7 -3.37 1.71 1.44
N VAL A 8 -3.79 2.92 1.78
CA VAL A 8 -4.03 3.35 3.17
C VAL A 8 -5.45 3.86 3.26
N THR A 9 -6.21 3.34 4.21
CA THR A 9 -7.58 3.81 4.46
C THR A 9 -7.61 4.92 5.50
N ASP A 10 -8.58 5.83 5.38
CA ASP A 10 -8.93 6.82 6.40
C ASP A 10 -9.81 6.25 7.52
N TYR A 11 -10.29 5.01 7.36
CA TYR A 11 -11.06 4.29 8.36
C TYR A 11 -10.14 3.54 9.35
N GLY A 12 -10.55 3.51 10.61
CA GLY A 12 -9.82 2.79 11.67
C GLY A 12 -8.71 3.60 12.33
N ARG A 13 -7.81 2.92 13.05
CA ARG A 13 -6.66 3.52 13.73
C ARG A 13 -5.37 3.06 13.07
N ILE A 14 -4.36 3.92 13.17
CA ILE A 14 -2.99 3.58 12.77
C ILE A 14 -2.57 2.29 13.50
N GLY A 15 -2.23 1.27 12.71
CA GLY A 15 -1.80 -0.04 13.21
C GLY A 15 -2.89 -1.12 13.26
N ASP A 16 -4.14 -0.80 12.92
CA ASP A 16 -5.17 -1.82 12.71
C ASP A 16 -4.83 -2.70 11.50
N GLU A 17 -5.25 -3.97 11.51
CA GLU A 17 -4.92 -4.96 10.47
C GLU A 17 -5.33 -4.51 9.06
N ASP A 18 -6.44 -3.78 8.95
CA ASP A 18 -6.96 -3.28 7.68
C ASP A 18 -6.55 -1.83 7.37
N TRP A 19 -5.77 -1.18 8.23
CA TRP A 19 -5.34 0.22 8.02
C TRP A 19 -4.46 0.38 6.77
N VAL A 20 -3.64 -0.64 6.47
CA VAL A 20 -2.76 -0.66 5.30
C VAL A 20 -2.90 -1.99 4.58
N LYS A 21 -3.07 -1.93 3.25
CA LYS A 21 -2.94 -3.10 2.39
C LYS A 21 -1.73 -2.98 1.49
N VAL A 22 -0.97 -4.06 1.39
CA VAL A 22 0.26 -4.14 0.61
C VAL A 22 0.09 -5.22 -0.45
N PHE A 23 0.25 -4.84 -1.71
CA PHE A 23 0.10 -5.72 -2.87
C PHE A 23 1.43 -5.89 -3.59
N SER A 24 1.61 -7.04 -4.25
CA SER A 24 2.82 -7.36 -5.02
C SER A 24 2.84 -6.76 -6.43
N SER A 25 1.70 -6.25 -6.92
CA SER A 25 1.53 -5.70 -8.28
C SER A 25 0.37 -4.70 -8.32
N SER A 26 0.35 -3.84 -9.35
CA SER A 26 -0.76 -2.93 -9.65
C SER A 26 -2.06 -3.69 -9.80
N ASP A 27 -2.06 -4.75 -10.61
CA ASP A 27 -3.27 -5.47 -10.99
C ASP A 27 -3.96 -6.09 -9.77
N ALA A 28 -3.18 -6.55 -8.79
CA ALA A 28 -3.72 -7.09 -7.54
C ALA A 28 -4.31 -6.00 -6.64
N ALA A 29 -3.75 -4.78 -6.69
CA ALA A 29 -4.30 -3.64 -5.98
C ALA A 29 -5.59 -3.15 -6.66
N ASP A 30 -5.59 -3.05 -7.98
CA ASP A 30 -6.73 -2.62 -8.79
C ASP A 30 -7.92 -3.58 -8.61
N GLU A 31 -7.70 -4.89 -8.75
CA GLU A 31 -8.76 -5.91 -8.54
C GLU A 31 -9.35 -5.84 -7.12
N TRP A 32 -8.51 -5.57 -6.12
CA TRP A 32 -8.97 -5.41 -4.75
C TRP A 32 -9.78 -4.11 -4.57
N LEU A 33 -9.31 -2.98 -5.12
CA LEU A 33 -9.97 -1.68 -5.04
C LEU A 33 -11.34 -1.71 -5.72
N GLU A 34 -11.44 -2.27 -6.94
CA GLU A 34 -12.72 -2.42 -7.65
C GLU A 34 -13.81 -3.11 -6.82
N GLN A 35 -13.42 -4.04 -5.94
CA GLN A 35 -14.34 -4.82 -5.11
C GLN A 35 -14.60 -4.20 -3.74
N ASN A 36 -13.65 -3.48 -3.16
CA ASN A 36 -13.69 -3.10 -1.74
C ASN A 36 -13.74 -1.58 -1.53
N ASP A 37 -13.05 -0.81 -2.37
CA ASP A 37 -13.02 0.65 -2.32
C ASP A 37 -12.78 1.21 -3.74
N PRO A 38 -13.83 1.33 -4.57
CA PRO A 38 -13.70 1.75 -5.96
C PRO A 38 -13.18 3.19 -6.14
N GLU A 39 -13.23 4.01 -5.09
CA GLU A 39 -12.69 5.37 -5.07
C GLU A 39 -11.27 5.43 -4.48
N GLY A 40 -10.82 4.33 -3.89
CA GLY A 40 -9.51 4.20 -3.27
C GLY A 40 -8.37 4.18 -4.30
N VAL A 41 -7.18 4.53 -3.84
CA VAL A 41 -5.97 4.58 -4.67
C VAL A 41 -4.83 3.87 -3.96
N ALA A 42 -4.14 2.99 -4.69
CA ALA A 42 -2.87 2.43 -4.25
C ALA A 42 -1.70 3.12 -4.95
N TRP A 43 -0.59 3.31 -4.24
CA TRP A 43 0.61 3.93 -4.79
C TRP A 43 1.79 2.96 -4.79
N GLU A 44 2.62 3.04 -5.83
CA GLU A 44 3.84 2.25 -5.95
C GLU A 44 4.96 2.82 -5.05
N TYR A 45 5.57 1.96 -4.24
CA TYR A 45 6.72 2.29 -3.41
C TYR A 45 7.87 1.29 -3.61
N PRO A 46 9.13 1.76 -3.65
CA PRO A 46 10.29 0.87 -3.67
C PRO A 46 10.50 0.19 -2.31
N ILE A 47 10.91 -1.07 -2.35
CA ILE A 47 11.40 -1.78 -1.16
C ILE A 47 12.86 -1.37 -0.92
N HIS A 48 13.13 -0.94 0.31
CA HIS A 48 14.47 -0.58 0.77
C HIS A 48 15.06 -1.72 1.61
N ASP A 49 15.95 -2.54 1.02
CA ASP A 49 16.60 -3.67 1.71
C ASP A 49 17.64 -3.23 2.76
N LYS A 50 18.04 -1.96 2.72
CA LYS A 50 18.93 -1.33 3.71
C LYS A 50 18.25 -0.08 4.22
N VAL A 51 18.31 0.15 5.53
CA VAL A 51 17.95 1.44 6.13
C VAL A 51 18.94 2.48 5.60
N THR A 52 18.55 3.21 4.57
CA THR A 52 19.36 4.29 3.99
C THR A 52 19.04 5.58 4.70
N GLY A 53 19.75 5.85 5.81
CA GLY A 53 19.72 7.16 6.50
C GLY A 53 18.36 7.52 7.14
N PRO A 54 18.28 8.66 7.84
CA PRO A 54 17.05 9.06 8.53
C PRO A 54 15.93 9.32 7.52
N LEU A 55 14.69 9.03 7.93
CA LEU A 55 13.46 9.40 7.21
C LEU A 55 13.52 10.92 6.92
N GLN A 56 13.54 11.29 5.64
CA GLN A 56 13.31 12.67 5.20
C GLN A 56 11.82 12.91 4.98
#